data_AF-A0A1Q7ZTV5-F1
#
_entry.id   AF-A0A1Q7ZTV5-F1
#
_cell.length_a   1.000
_cell.length_b   1.000
_cell.length_c   1.000
_cell.angle_alpha   90.00
_cell.angle_beta   90.00
_cell.angle_gamma   90.00
#
_symmetry.space_group_name_H-M   'P 1'
#
loop_
_entity.id
_entity.type
_entity.pdbx_description
1 polymer ?
#
loop_
_entity_poly.entity_id
_entity_poly.type
_entity_poly.pdbx_seq_one_letter_code
_entity_poly.pdbx_strand_id
1 'polypeptide(L)'
;MASSLIYNRHLFWTITEDTAITIVMMVILSIGGGGLIFEILGIPGVLLYLVFLFGPFLQYRFSQEKKKLRLKADVQASKLIGVDVFLAVFEKIDSLGMEDVQRVKRRRLSRYFSSKPSITERILNLRGAGNL
;
A
#
# COMPACT_ATOMS: atom_id res chain seq x y z
N MET A 1 11.45 -8.22 15.75
CA MET A 1 10.31 -7.54 16.40
C MET A 1 10.63 -6.12 16.89
N ALA A 2 11.88 -5.75 17.16
CA ALA A 2 12.24 -4.38 17.58
C ALA A 2 12.15 -3.31 16.47
N SER A 3 12.50 -3.63 15.21
CA SER A 3 12.44 -2.66 14.10
C SER A 3 11.04 -2.19 13.72
N SER A 4 9.98 -2.94 14.05
CA SER A 4 8.59 -2.50 13.79
C SER A 4 8.10 -1.47 14.80
N LEU A 5 8.72 -1.38 15.98
CA LEU A 5 8.35 -0.42 17.04
C LEU A 5 8.93 0.98 16.78
N ILE A 6 10.15 1.06 16.24
CA ILE A 6 10.82 2.35 15.97
C ILE A 6 10.11 3.12 14.85
N TYR A 7 9.58 2.42 13.85
CA TYR A 7 8.95 3.07 12.69
C TYR A 7 7.49 3.50 12.91
N ASN A 8 6.79 2.88 13.87
CA ASN A 8 5.39 3.19 14.16
C ASN A 8 5.18 4.64 14.69
N ARG A 9 6.24 5.29 15.16
CA ARG A 9 6.15 6.64 15.76
C ARG A 9 6.05 7.78 14.73
N HIS A 10 6.48 7.57 13.49
CA HIS A 10 6.43 8.58 12.43
C HIS A 10 5.20 8.46 11.50
N LEU A 11 4.32 7.48 11.73
CA LEU A 11 3.25 7.12 10.80
C LEU A 11 2.03 8.07 10.84
N PHE A 12 1.96 8.98 11.82
CA PHE A 12 0.68 9.64 12.08
C PHE A 12 0.30 10.79 11.13
N TRP A 13 1.21 11.45 10.39
CA TRP A 13 0.84 12.72 9.73
C TRP A 13 1.61 13.12 8.46
N THR A 14 1.98 12.20 7.57
CA THR A 14 2.25 12.63 6.17
C THR A 14 0.93 12.60 5.40
N ILE A 15 0.04 13.54 5.71
CA ILE A 15 -1.19 13.76 4.93
C ILE A 15 -0.76 14.33 3.58
N THR A 16 -0.79 13.50 2.55
CA THR A 16 -0.74 14.00 1.17
C THR A 16 -2.09 14.63 0.84
N GLU A 17 -2.14 15.65 -0.02
CA GLU A 17 -3.37 16.36 -0.40
C GLU A 17 -4.49 15.39 -0.83
N ASP A 18 -4.14 14.35 -1.58
CA ASP A 18 -5.07 13.28 -1.98
C ASP A 18 -5.71 12.54 -0.80
N THR A 19 -4.96 12.31 0.28
CA THR A 19 -5.50 11.66 1.49
C THR A 19 -6.42 12.58 2.26
N ALA A 20 -6.16 13.89 2.29
CA ALA A 20 -7.05 14.87 2.92
C ALA A 20 -8.40 14.91 2.21
N ILE A 21 -8.40 15.02 0.87
CA ILE A 21 -9.61 15.01 0.05
C ILE A 21 -10.41 13.71 0.27
N THR A 22 -9.72 12.56 0.29
CA THR A 22 -10.38 11.28 0.50
C THR A 22 -11.07 11.21 1.88
N ILE A 23 -10.42 11.72 2.93
CA ILE A 23 -11.00 11.76 4.28
C ILE A 23 -12.24 12.67 4.32
N VAL A 24 -12.16 13.87 3.74
CA VAL A 24 -13.29 14.81 3.67
C VAL A 24 -14.47 14.19 2.94
N MET A 25 -14.24 13.56 1.78
CA MET A 25 -15.27 12.86 1.02
C MET A 25 -15.89 11.70 1.81
N MET A 26 -15.09 10.95 2.56
CA MET A 26 -15.62 9.89 3.43
C MET A 26 -16.53 10.43 4.53
N VAL A 27 -16.21 11.57 5.13
CA VAL A 27 -17.08 12.19 6.15
C VAL A 27 -18.42 12.62 5.54
N ILE A 28 -18.39 13.27 4.38
CA ILE A 28 -19.60 13.70 3.66
C ILE A 28 -20.48 12.49 3.31
N LEU A 29 -19.87 11.43 2.75
CA LEU A 29 -20.60 10.20 2.39
C LEU A 29 -21.11 9.46 3.63
N SER A 30 -20.40 9.49 4.75
CA SER A 30 -20.86 8.85 5.99
C SER A 30 -22.11 9.53 6.54
N ILE A 31 -22.12 10.87 6.56
CA ILE A 31 -23.26 11.64 7.08
C ILE A 31 -24.44 11.55 6.12
N GLY A 32 -24.23 11.86 4.84
CA GLY A 32 -25.30 11.88 3.84
C GLY A 32 -25.84 10.48 3.53
N GLY A 33 -24.95 9.54 3.21
CA GLY A 33 -25.35 8.16 2.90
C GLY A 33 -25.87 7.39 4.13
N GLY A 34 -25.30 7.65 5.31
CA GLY A 34 -25.78 7.05 6.56
C GLY A 34 -27.21 7.46 6.90
N GLY A 35 -27.55 8.74 6.73
CA GLY A 35 -28.93 9.24 6.95
C GLY A 35 -29.94 8.58 6.01
N LEU A 36 -29.64 8.51 4.71
CA LEU A 36 -30.51 7.88 3.72
C LEU A 36 -30.71 6.38 3.98
N ILE A 37 -29.63 5.66 4.31
CA ILE A 37 -29.70 4.22 4.60
C ILE A 37 -30.46 3.95 5.92
N PHE A 38 -30.32 4.83 6.90
CA PHE A 38 -31.04 4.71 8.17
C PHE A 38 -32.56 4.76 7.98
N GLU A 39 -33.06 5.64 7.12
CA GLU A 39 -34.50 5.74 6.82
C GLU A 39 -35.07 4.46 6.19
N ILE A 40 -34.29 3.75 5.38
CA ILE A 40 -34.75 2.57 4.63
C ILE A 40 -34.57 1.28 5.43
N LEU A 41 -33.42 1.12 6.10
CA LEU A 41 -32.95 -0.15 6.66
C LEU A 41 -32.62 -0.07 8.16
N GLY A 42 -32.76 1.10 8.79
CA GLY A 42 -32.42 1.33 10.19
C GLY A 42 -30.93 1.12 10.50
N ILE A 43 -30.65 0.89 11.79
CA ILE A 43 -29.29 0.69 12.32
C ILE A 43 -28.50 -0.42 11.60
N PRO A 44 -29.08 -1.61 11.31
CA PRO A 44 -28.35 -2.67 10.61
C PRO A 44 -27.88 -2.26 9.21
N GLY A 45 -28.71 -1.51 8.49
CA GLY A 45 -28.35 -0.99 7.17
C GLY A 45 -27.17 -0.01 7.25
N VAL A 46 -27.18 0.89 8.23
CA VAL A 46 -26.09 1.86 8.43
C VAL A 46 -24.78 1.15 8.75
N LEU A 47 -24.80 0.12 9.61
CA LEU A 47 -23.60 -0.66 9.92
C LEU A 47 -23.03 -1.34 8.67
N LEU A 48 -23.90 -1.95 7.85
CA LEU A 48 -23.49 -2.59 6.61
C LEU A 48 -22.92 -1.57 5.62
N TYR A 49 -23.58 -0.42 5.47
CA TYR A 49 -23.09 0.69 4.65
C TYR A 49 -21.70 1.16 5.06
N LEU A 50 -21.46 1.35 6.36
CA LEU A 50 -20.15 1.78 6.87
C LEU A 50 -19.07 0.72 6.60
N VAL A 51 -19.38 -0.57 6.71
CA VAL A 51 -18.43 -1.65 6.35
C VAL A 51 -18.06 -1.58 4.87
N PHE A 52 -19.02 -1.34 3.98
CA PHE A 52 -18.75 -1.20 2.55
C PHE A 52 -18.02 0.09 2.19
N LEU A 53 -18.30 1.18 2.90
CA LEU A 53 -17.64 2.47 2.69
C LEU A 53 -16.19 2.45 3.16
N PHE A 54 -15.93 1.98 4.38
CA PHE A 54 -14.60 2.01 5.01
C PHE A 54 -13.74 0.78 4.71
N GLY A 55 -14.34 -0.38 4.47
CA GLY A 55 -13.62 -1.66 4.30
C GLY A 55 -12.56 -1.62 3.20
N PRO A 56 -12.90 -1.27 1.95
CA PRO A 56 -11.94 -1.17 0.85
C PRO A 56 -10.83 -0.14 1.12
N PHE A 57 -11.17 1.00 1.74
CA PHE A 57 -10.19 2.04 2.08
C PHE A 57 -9.18 1.57 3.13
N LEU A 58 -9.66 0.95 4.20
CA LEU A 58 -8.79 0.36 5.23
C LEU A 58 -7.90 -0.73 4.63
N GLN A 59 -8.47 -1.64 3.83
CA GLN A 59 -7.71 -2.68 3.15
C GLN A 59 -6.62 -2.11 2.23
N TYR A 60 -6.93 -1.06 1.48
CA TYR A 60 -5.97 -0.34 0.65
C TYR A 60 -4.83 0.23 1.50
N ARG A 61 -5.15 0.99 2.57
CA ARG A 61 -4.14 1.61 3.45
C ARG A 61 -3.23 0.56 4.09
N PHE A 62 -3.79 -0.52 4.65
CA PHE A 62 -2.99 -1.60 5.23
C PHE A 62 -2.09 -2.28 4.19
N SER A 63 -2.57 -2.47 2.96
CA SER A 63 -1.80 -3.09 1.89
C SER A 63 -0.62 -2.20 1.48
N GLN A 64 -0.85 -0.90 1.32
CA GLN A 64 0.20 0.06 0.98
C GLN A 64 1.26 0.19 2.08
N GLU A 65 0.87 0.19 3.35
CA GLU A 65 1.86 0.25 4.45
C GLU A 65 2.71 -1.01 4.51
N LYS A 66 2.11 -2.20 4.37
CA LYS A 66 2.86 -3.46 4.27
C LYS A 66 3.84 -3.46 3.10
N LYS A 67 3.44 -2.87 1.98
CA LYS A 67 4.28 -2.72 0.78
C LYS A 67 5.48 -1.81 1.05
N LYS A 68 5.27 -0.64 1.67
CA LYS A 68 6.34 0.28 2.08
C LYS A 68 7.33 -0.39 3.04
N LEU A 69 6.84 -1.15 4.02
CA LEU A 69 7.70 -1.88 4.97
C LEU A 69 8.62 -2.88 4.26
N ARG A 70 8.11 -3.61 3.26
CA ARG A 70 8.91 -4.53 2.46
C ARG A 70 10.00 -3.82 1.66
N LEU A 71 9.66 -2.69 1.03
CA LEU A 71 10.63 -1.87 0.30
C LEU A 71 11.74 -1.32 1.24
N LYS A 72 11.39 -0.93 2.46
CA LYS A 72 12.39 -0.51 3.46
C LYS A 72 13.27 -1.66 3.92
N ALA A 73 12.70 -2.85 4.09
CA ALA A 73 13.47 -4.05 4.42
C ALA A 73 14.47 -4.40 3.31
N ASP A 74 14.06 -4.29 2.04
CA ASP A 74 14.96 -4.50 0.89
C ASP A 74 16.15 -3.51 0.92
N VAL A 75 15.91 -2.23 1.23
CA VAL A 75 16.98 -1.22 1.36
C VAL A 75 17.90 -1.50 2.55
N GLN A 76 17.36 -1.96 3.68
CA GLN A 76 18.19 -2.32 4.84
C GLN A 76 19.05 -3.56 4.54
N ALA A 77 18.51 -4.55 3.84
CA ALA A 77 19.25 -5.73 3.39
C ALA A 77 20.34 -5.36 2.38
N SER A 78 20.05 -4.45 1.45
CA SER A 78 21.03 -4.00 0.47
C SER A 78 22.19 -3.22 1.09
N LYS A 79 21.96 -2.52 2.22
CA LYS A 79 23.05 -1.86 2.97
C LYS A 79 24.04 -2.83 3.61
N LEU A 80 23.61 -4.07 3.90
CA LEU A 80 24.46 -5.10 4.50
C LEU A 80 25.29 -5.87 3.46
N ILE A 81 24.71 -6.13 2.28
CA ILE A 81 25.29 -7.01 1.25
C ILE A 81 25.89 -6.22 0.06
N GLY A 82 25.46 -4.98 -0.13
CA GLY A 82 25.78 -4.13 -1.28
C GLY A 82 24.57 -3.93 -2.20
N VAL A 83 24.33 -2.69 -2.60
CA VAL A 83 23.20 -2.30 -3.46
C VAL A 83 23.32 -2.94 -4.84
N ASP A 84 24.51 -2.99 -5.41
CA ASP A 84 24.77 -3.52 -6.75
C ASP A 84 24.47 -5.02 -6.86
N VAL A 85 24.81 -5.79 -5.82
CA VAL A 85 24.53 -7.23 -5.77
C VAL A 85 23.02 -7.48 -5.75
N PHE A 86 22.28 -6.68 -4.97
CA PHE A 86 20.82 -6.78 -4.91
C PHE A 86 20.15 -6.37 -6.22
N LEU A 87 20.64 -5.31 -6.87
CA LEU A 87 20.16 -4.87 -8.17
C LEU A 87 20.41 -5.92 -9.26
N ALA A 88 21.61 -6.48 -9.33
CA ALA A 88 21.98 -7.51 -10.30
C ALA A 88 21.05 -8.75 -10.20
N VAL A 89 20.71 -9.16 -8.97
CA VAL A 89 19.76 -10.27 -8.75
C VAL A 89 18.37 -9.91 -9.26
N PHE A 90 17.83 -8.73 -8.95
CA PHE A 90 16.50 -8.35 -9.43
C PHE A 90 16.44 -8.13 -10.93
N GLU A 91 17.47 -7.56 -11.54
CA GLU A 91 17.59 -7.42 -12.99
C GLU A 91 17.68 -8.79 -13.67
N LYS A 92 18.42 -9.74 -13.08
CA LYS A 92 18.45 -11.12 -13.58
C LYS A 92 17.07 -11.77 -13.52
N ILE A 93 16.35 -11.63 -12.40
CA ILE A 93 14.99 -12.18 -12.27
C ILE A 93 14.03 -11.54 -13.28
N ASP A 94 14.11 -10.22 -13.49
CA ASP A 94 13.27 -9.52 -14.49
C ASP A 94 13.58 -10.01 -15.92
N SER A 95 14.87 -10.24 -16.24
CA SER A 95 15.31 -10.75 -17.54
C SER A 95 14.87 -12.18 -17.84
N LEU A 96 14.61 -12.99 -16.81
CA LEU A 96 14.11 -14.36 -16.99
C LEU A 96 12.64 -14.39 -17.46
N GLY A 97 11.96 -13.24 -17.48
CA GLY A 97 10.65 -13.11 -18.11
C GLY A 97 9.55 -13.98 -17.52
N MET A 98 9.72 -14.46 -16.28
CA MET A 98 8.82 -15.43 -15.64
C MET A 98 7.37 -14.96 -15.71
N GLU A 99 6.48 -15.86 -16.12
CA GLU A 99 5.09 -15.53 -16.40
C GLU A 99 4.38 -14.90 -15.18
N ASP A 100 4.71 -15.33 -13.97
CA ASP A 100 4.16 -14.77 -12.73
C ASP A 100 4.58 -13.32 -12.48
N VAL A 101 5.79 -12.93 -12.87
CA VAL A 101 6.26 -11.53 -12.80
C VAL A 101 5.48 -10.68 -13.80
N GLN A 102 5.24 -11.21 -15.01
CA GLN A 102 4.45 -10.53 -16.03
C GLN A 102 2.96 -10.42 -15.65
N ARG A 103 2.37 -11.45 -15.02
CA ARG A 103 0.99 -11.42 -14.52
C ARG A 103 0.81 -10.35 -13.44
N VAL A 104 1.78 -10.19 -12.52
CA VAL A 104 1.78 -9.10 -11.53
C VAL A 104 1.93 -7.73 -12.20
N LYS A 105 2.71 -7.63 -13.29
CA LYS A 105 2.84 -6.41 -14.11
C LYS A 105 1.57 -6.07 -14.91
N ARG A 106 0.73 -7.05 -15.24
CA ARG A 106 -0.52 -6.84 -16.02
C ARG A 106 -1.74 -6.50 -15.15
N ARG A 107 -1.81 -6.97 -13.90
CA ARG A 107 -2.94 -6.67 -12.99
C ARG A 107 -2.90 -5.22 -12.51
N ARG A 108 -3.69 -4.33 -13.14
CA ARG A 108 -3.78 -2.89 -12.77
C ARG A 108 -4.55 -2.68 -11.46
N LEU A 109 -5.75 -3.24 -11.31
CA LEU A 109 -6.60 -3.00 -10.13
C LEU A 109 -6.15 -3.75 -8.88
N SER A 110 -5.80 -5.04 -9.00
CA SER A 110 -5.37 -5.83 -7.83
C SER A 110 -4.02 -5.38 -7.26
N ARG A 111 -3.25 -4.56 -7.99
CA ARG A 111 -1.98 -4.00 -7.51
C ARG A 111 -2.18 -2.98 -6.40
N TYR A 112 -3.24 -2.20 -6.46
CA TYR A 112 -3.55 -1.20 -5.43
C TYR A 112 -3.87 -1.85 -4.09
N PHE A 113 -4.48 -3.04 -4.11
CA PHE A 113 -4.78 -3.84 -2.91
C PHE A 113 -3.72 -4.91 -2.61
N SER A 114 -2.62 -4.95 -3.37
CA SER A 114 -1.53 -5.90 -3.12
C SER A 114 -0.55 -5.34 -2.11
N SER A 115 -0.29 -6.11 -1.06
CA SER A 115 0.80 -5.83 -0.12
C SER A 115 2.18 -6.23 -0.64
N LYS A 116 2.25 -6.93 -1.78
CA LYS A 116 3.50 -7.36 -2.40
C LYS A 116 3.97 -6.33 -3.43
N PRO A 117 5.17 -5.74 -3.30
CA PRO A 117 5.75 -4.88 -4.32
C PRO A 117 6.16 -5.69 -5.55
N SER A 118 6.09 -5.07 -6.73
CA SER A 118 6.58 -5.67 -7.97
C SER A 118 8.11 -5.58 -8.06
N ILE A 119 8.73 -6.43 -8.89
CA ILE A 119 10.20 -6.40 -9.09
C ILE A 119 10.65 -5.03 -9.59
N THR A 120 9.91 -4.43 -10.52
CA THR A 120 10.20 -3.07 -11.02
C THR A 120 10.16 -2.02 -9.90
N GLU A 121 9.20 -2.08 -8.99
CA GLU A 121 9.12 -1.17 -7.84
C GLU A 121 10.30 -1.35 -6.88
N ARG A 122 10.76 -2.59 -6.68
CA ARG A 122 11.93 -2.89 -5.84
C ARG A 122 13.22 -2.36 -6.46
N ILE A 123 13.40 -2.54 -7.78
CA ILE A 123 14.53 -1.99 -8.54
C ILE A 123 14.56 -0.46 -8.44
N LEU A 124 13.44 0.22 -8.73
CA LEU A 124 13.34 1.67 -8.65
C LEU A 124 13.67 2.19 -7.25
N ASN A 125 13.14 1.53 -6.22
CA ASN A 125 13.38 1.91 -4.82
C ASN A 125 14.86 1.73 -4.42
N LEU A 126 15.52 0.66 -4.88
CA LEU A 126 16.94 0.44 -4.63
C LEU A 126 17.84 1.42 -5.39
N ARG A 127 17.53 1.72 -6.66
CA ARG A 127 18.24 2.76 -7.43
C ARG A 127 18.12 4.13 -6.77
N GLY A 128 16.95 4.48 -6.27
CA GLY A 128 16.77 5.72 -5.50
C GLY A 128 17.54 5.75 -4.18
N ALA A 129 17.74 4.59 -3.53
CA ALA A 129 18.47 4.48 -2.26
C ALA A 129 20.00 4.44 -2.42
N GLY A 130 20.52 3.98 -3.57
CA GLY A 130 21.96 3.96 -3.87
C GLY A 130 22.52 5.31 -4.35
N ASN A 131 21.66 6.27 -4.69
CA ASN A 131 22.03 7.64 -5.06
C ASN A 131 22.09 8.60 -3.84
N LEU A 132 22.03 8.06 -2.62
CA LEU A 132 22.17 8.75 -1.33
C LEU A 132 23.45 8.29 -0.63
#